data_AF-A0A8T7EVT2-F1
#
_entry.id   AF-A0A8T7EVT2-F1
#
_cell.length_a   1.000
_cell.length_b   1.000
_cell.length_c   1.000
_cell.angle_alpha   90.00
_cell.angle_beta   90.00
_cell.angle_gamma   90.00
#
_symmetry.space_group_name_H-M   'P 1'
#
loop_
_entity.id
_entity.type
_entity.pdbx_description
1 polymer ?
#
loop_
_entity_poly.entity_id
_entity_poly.type
_entity_poly.pdbx_seq_one_letter_code
_entity_poly.pdbx_strand_id
1 'polypeptide(L)'
;MRRWIVVCILLVVVIAPASGQADPFRAWLLHPDRGALTAVDSSGPLGTITLPVPDGFAAVSPDEVAISPDGQTAAYVVYKAGYVEPAVAVLRLSDQQLIANFAPQGMTFTSLGIAPRAAFSPDSQRLALGYMTGDGWGVGGHRRHRLRDCRPHHRPRSSAWPGSAHAGQPAGAGRSSSGAA
;
A
#
# COMPACT_ATOMS: atom_id res chain seq x y z
N MET A 1 54.80 23.96 15.64
CA MET A 1 54.00 22.71 15.64
C MET A 1 52.50 22.93 15.41
N ARG A 2 51.86 23.92 16.04
CA ARG A 2 50.40 24.20 15.92
C ARG A 2 49.89 24.55 14.51
N ARG A 3 50.73 25.17 13.65
CA ARG A 3 50.34 25.55 12.28
C ARG A 3 50.22 24.36 11.31
N TRP A 4 50.98 23.29 11.55
CA TRP A 4 50.98 22.11 10.68
C TRP A 4 49.74 21.24 10.90
N ILE A 5 49.24 21.18 12.14
CA ILE A 5 48.01 20.44 12.48
C ILE A 5 46.79 21.04 11.78
N VAL A 6 46.69 22.37 11.71
CA VAL A 6 45.58 23.06 11.04
C VAL A 6 45.60 22.80 9.53
N VAL A 7 46.78 22.78 8.91
CA VAL A 7 46.93 22.49 7.48
C VAL A 7 46.55 21.03 7.18
N CYS A 8 46.96 20.07 8.01
CA CYS A 8 46.57 18.68 7.82
C CYS A 8 45.05 18.46 7.97
N ILE A 9 44.40 19.13 8.92
CA ILE A 9 42.94 19.04 9.12
C ILE A 9 42.19 19.64 7.92
N LEU A 10 42.62 20.80 7.41
CA LEU A 10 42.04 21.41 6.22
C LEU A 10 42.24 20.54 4.97
N LEU A 11 43.37 19.87 4.84
CA LEU A 11 43.64 18.98 3.71
C LEU A 11 42.73 17.74 3.72
N VAL A 12 42.43 17.18 4.89
CA VAL A 12 41.55 16.00 5.03
C VAL A 12 40.08 16.34 4.71
N VAL A 13 39.61 17.56 5.01
CA VAL A 13 38.24 17.98 4.73
C VAL A 13 38.00 18.25 3.23
N VAL A 14 39.04 18.64 2.47
CA VAL A 14 38.92 18.91 1.02
C VAL A 14 39.01 17.65 0.17
N ILE A 15 39.62 16.57 0.67
CA ILE A 15 39.88 15.35 -0.11
C ILE A 15 38.81 14.27 0.12
N ALA A 16 37.99 14.36 1.16
CA ALA A 16 36.94 13.37 1.37
C ALA A 16 35.84 13.55 0.31
N PRO A 17 35.67 12.61 -0.65
CA PRO A 17 34.48 12.64 -1.48
C PRO A 17 33.29 12.48 -0.53
N ALA A 18 32.46 13.51 -0.44
CA ALA A 18 31.13 13.38 0.14
C ALA A 18 30.28 12.57 -0.84
N SER A 19 30.55 11.28 -0.97
CA SER A 19 29.65 10.34 -1.61
C SER A 19 28.45 10.20 -0.68
N GLY A 20 27.42 11.01 -0.93
CA GLY A 20 26.08 10.77 -0.39
C GLY A 20 25.62 9.44 -0.97
N GLN A 21 25.89 8.36 -0.23
CA GLN A 21 25.39 7.04 -0.57
C GLN A 21 23.88 7.14 -0.44
N ALA A 22 23.17 7.19 -1.57
CA ALA A 22 21.73 7.12 -1.56
C ALA A 22 21.35 5.87 -0.76
N ASP A 23 20.46 6.02 0.22
CA ASP A 23 20.03 4.88 1.03
C ASP A 23 19.56 3.76 0.08
N PRO A 24 20.00 2.50 0.30
CA PRO A 24 19.57 1.40 -0.53
C PRO A 24 18.05 1.30 -0.45
N PHE A 25 17.39 1.52 -1.58
CA PHE A 25 15.94 1.43 -1.70
C PHE A 25 15.57 0.24 -2.57
N ARG A 26 14.36 -0.27 -2.37
CA ARG A 26 13.71 -1.17 -3.32
C ARG A 26 12.29 -0.69 -3.54
N ALA A 27 11.91 -0.57 -4.81
CA ALA A 27 10.55 -0.23 -5.21
C ALA A 27 10.02 -1.27 -6.20
N TRP A 28 8.70 -1.30 -6.37
CA TRP A 28 8.01 -2.13 -7.34
C TRP A 28 7.26 -1.23 -8.31
N LEU A 29 7.58 -1.36 -9.60
CA LEU A 29 6.91 -0.68 -10.69
C LEU A 29 5.78 -1.57 -11.20
N LEU A 30 4.56 -1.05 -11.19
CA LEU A 30 3.37 -1.73 -11.68
C LEU A 30 3.23 -1.57 -13.20
N HIS A 31 3.00 -2.67 -13.89
CA HIS A 31 2.69 -2.75 -15.31
C HIS A 31 1.24 -3.20 -15.48
N PRO A 32 0.28 -2.27 -15.55
CA PRO A 32 -1.15 -2.62 -15.53
C PRO A 32 -1.60 -3.35 -16.80
N ASP A 33 -0.97 -3.07 -17.94
CA ASP A 33 -1.22 -3.69 -19.24
C ASP A 33 -1.04 -5.21 -19.25
N ARG A 34 -0.18 -5.72 -18.37
CA ARG A 34 0.20 -7.15 -18.32
C ARG A 34 0.10 -7.76 -16.93
N GLY A 35 -0.45 -7.02 -15.96
CA GLY A 35 -0.59 -7.47 -14.57
C GLY A 35 0.75 -7.91 -13.96
N ALA A 36 1.80 -7.10 -14.12
CA ALA A 36 3.15 -7.46 -13.69
C ALA A 36 3.78 -6.40 -12.77
N LEU A 37 4.77 -6.82 -11.99
CA LEU A 37 5.56 -5.98 -11.10
C LEU A 37 7.04 -6.12 -11.45
N THR A 38 7.73 -5.00 -11.65
CA THR A 38 9.18 -4.96 -11.83
C THR A 38 9.85 -4.41 -10.57
N ALA A 39 10.72 -5.20 -9.95
CA ALA A 39 11.53 -4.72 -8.84
C ALA A 39 12.65 -3.81 -9.36
N VAL A 40 12.86 -2.69 -8.69
CA VAL A 40 13.94 -1.74 -9.01
C VAL A 40 14.65 -1.29 -7.74
N ASP A 41 15.95 -1.06 -7.84
CA ASP A 41 16.77 -0.43 -6.80
C ASP A 41 17.70 0.64 -7.40
N SER A 42 18.70 1.09 -6.64
CA SER A 42 19.68 2.08 -7.08
C SER A 42 20.58 1.61 -8.24
N SER A 43 20.65 0.31 -8.50
CA SER A 43 21.40 -0.29 -9.62
C SER A 43 20.53 -0.47 -10.88
N GLY A 44 19.20 -0.39 -10.74
CA GLY A 44 18.24 -0.51 -11.85
C GLY A 44 17.24 -1.65 -11.65
N PRO A 45 16.69 -2.22 -12.75
CA PRO A 45 15.73 -3.31 -12.69
C PRO A 45 16.35 -4.62 -12.21
N LEU A 46 15.73 -5.24 -11.21
CA LEU A 46 16.14 -6.50 -10.61
C LEU A 46 15.41 -7.71 -11.18
N GLY A 47 14.29 -7.49 -11.88
CA GLY A 47 13.48 -8.54 -12.47
C GLY A 47 12.00 -8.19 -12.50
N THR A 48 11.24 -8.94 -13.29
CA THR A 48 9.79 -8.77 -13.46
C THR A 48 9.07 -10.05 -13.04
N ILE A 49 7.99 -9.90 -12.30
CA ILE A 49 7.09 -10.99 -11.91
C ILE A 49 5.70 -10.72 -12.48
N THR A 50 5.04 -11.76 -12.96
CA THR A 50 3.62 -11.67 -13.34
C THR A 50 2.77 -12.00 -12.12
N LEU A 51 1.73 -11.23 -11.85
CA LEU A 51 0.79 -11.52 -10.77
C LEU A 51 0.05 -12.83 -11.11
N PRO A 52 0.14 -13.86 -10.25
CA PRO A 52 -0.52 -15.13 -10.52
C PRO A 52 -2.04 -14.98 -10.41
N VAL A 53 -2.78 -15.73 -11.23
CA VAL A 53 -4.23 -15.89 -11.07
C VAL A 53 -4.44 -17.10 -10.15
N PRO A 54 -5.02 -16.95 -8.94
CA PRO A 54 -5.31 -18.07 -8.07
C PRO A 54 -6.32 -19.04 -8.69
N ASP A 55 -6.28 -20.31 -8.27
CA ASP A 55 -7.25 -21.32 -8.71
C ASP A 55 -8.69 -20.85 -8.48
N GLY A 56 -9.55 -21.09 -9.47
CA GLY A 56 -10.96 -20.67 -9.45
C GLY A 56 -11.20 -19.22 -9.87
N PHE A 57 -10.15 -18.45 -10.18
CA PHE A 57 -10.24 -17.12 -10.79
C PHE A 57 -9.80 -17.17 -12.26
N ALA A 58 -10.16 -16.14 -13.01
CA ALA A 58 -9.90 -16.03 -14.44
C ALA A 58 -8.97 -14.85 -14.79
N ALA A 59 -8.95 -13.80 -13.97
CA ALA A 59 -8.20 -12.58 -14.27
C ALA A 59 -7.78 -11.81 -13.01
N VAL A 60 -6.75 -10.98 -13.17
CA VAL A 60 -6.30 -9.96 -12.21
C VAL A 60 -6.88 -8.60 -12.63
N SER A 61 -7.26 -7.76 -11.66
CA SER A 61 -7.47 -6.32 -11.82
C SER A 61 -6.13 -5.62 -11.66
N PRO A 62 -5.47 -5.21 -12.76
CA PRO A 62 -4.07 -4.83 -12.68
C PRO A 62 -3.88 -3.38 -12.19
N ASP A 63 -4.95 -2.58 -12.12
CA ASP A 63 -4.94 -1.22 -11.58
C ASP A 63 -5.11 -1.17 -10.04
N GLU A 64 -5.52 -2.28 -9.44
CA GLU A 64 -5.83 -2.39 -8.01
C GLU A 64 -4.80 -3.28 -7.32
N VAL A 65 -3.54 -2.81 -7.31
CA VAL A 65 -2.41 -3.50 -6.67
C VAL A 65 -1.82 -2.61 -5.58
N ALA A 66 -1.65 -3.16 -4.39
CA ALA A 66 -0.98 -2.52 -3.27
C ALA A 66 0.25 -3.33 -2.85
N ILE A 67 1.34 -2.65 -2.52
CA ILE A 67 2.55 -3.28 -1.96
C ILE A 67 2.61 -2.93 -0.47
N SER A 68 2.93 -3.91 0.38
CA SER A 68 3.10 -3.66 1.81
C SER A 68 4.31 -2.75 2.07
N PRO A 69 4.29 -1.91 3.13
CA PRO A 69 5.41 -1.03 3.46
C PRO A 69 6.77 -1.74 3.63
N ASP A 70 6.76 -3.01 4.08
CA ASP A 70 7.97 -3.85 4.16
C ASP A 70 8.48 -4.38 2.80
N GLY A 71 7.75 -4.13 1.71
CA GLY A 71 8.07 -4.56 0.35
C GLY A 71 7.98 -6.07 0.11
N GLN A 72 7.46 -6.85 1.06
CA GLN A 72 7.45 -8.32 1.03
C GLN A 72 6.18 -8.91 0.42
N THR A 73 5.11 -8.14 0.34
CA THR A 73 3.78 -8.65 -0.01
C THR A 73 3.08 -7.71 -0.99
N ALA A 74 2.39 -8.30 -1.97
CA ALA A 74 1.44 -7.59 -2.82
C ALA A 74 0.02 -8.07 -2.51
N ALA A 75 -0.93 -7.14 -2.47
CA ALA A 75 -2.36 -7.45 -2.52
C ALA A 75 -2.90 -6.94 -3.86
N TYR A 76 -3.79 -7.70 -4.48
CA TYR A 76 -4.42 -7.31 -5.75
C TYR A 76 -5.79 -7.94 -5.91
N VAL A 77 -6.66 -7.30 -6.69
CA VAL A 77 -8.01 -7.81 -6.95
C VAL A 77 -7.96 -8.85 -8.07
N VAL A 78 -8.76 -9.90 -7.92
CA VAL A 78 -8.94 -10.99 -8.89
C VAL A 78 -10.42 -11.23 -9.14
N TYR A 79 -10.77 -11.70 -10.34
CA TYR A 79 -12.14 -11.95 -10.75
C TYR A 79 -12.33 -13.36 -11.27
N LYS A 80 -13.53 -13.92 -11.09
CA LYS A 80 -13.95 -15.13 -11.80
C LYS A 80 -14.27 -14.82 -13.26
N ALA A 81 -14.45 -15.87 -14.05
CA ALA A 81 -14.94 -15.76 -15.42
C ALA A 81 -16.25 -14.97 -15.45
N GLY A 82 -16.36 -14.03 -16.39
CA GLY A 82 -17.51 -13.11 -16.47
C GLY A 82 -17.46 -11.93 -15.50
N TYR A 83 -16.34 -11.70 -14.81
CA TYR A 83 -16.11 -10.56 -13.90
C TYR A 83 -17.08 -10.47 -12.71
N VAL A 84 -17.63 -11.62 -12.31
CA VAL A 84 -18.49 -11.74 -11.14
C VAL A 84 -17.66 -12.16 -9.92
N GLU A 85 -18.06 -11.70 -8.73
CA GLU A 85 -17.46 -12.09 -7.45
C GLU A 85 -15.95 -11.78 -7.33
N PRO A 86 -15.57 -10.49 -7.24
CA PRO A 86 -14.18 -10.14 -6.99
C PRO A 86 -13.70 -10.66 -5.64
N ALA A 87 -12.40 -10.95 -5.58
CA ALA A 87 -11.69 -11.25 -4.35
C ALA A 87 -10.36 -10.49 -4.31
N VAL A 88 -9.75 -10.40 -3.13
CA VAL A 88 -8.38 -9.89 -2.98
C VAL A 88 -7.42 -11.06 -2.78
N ALA A 89 -6.48 -11.22 -3.70
CA ALA A 89 -5.37 -12.14 -3.55
C ALA A 89 -4.20 -11.46 -2.84
N VAL A 90 -3.44 -12.23 -2.07
CA VAL A 90 -2.24 -11.77 -1.35
C VAL A 90 -1.07 -12.68 -1.72
N LEU A 91 -0.01 -12.07 -2.22
CA LEU A 91 1.18 -12.73 -2.77
C LEU A 91 2.41 -12.35 -1.95
N ARG A 92 3.19 -13.34 -1.52
CA ARG A 92 4.54 -13.12 -1.01
C ARG A 92 5.49 -12.96 -2.20
N LEU A 93 6.24 -11.87 -2.21
CA LEU A 93 7.03 -11.46 -3.38
C LEU A 93 8.37 -12.19 -3.50
N SER A 94 8.90 -12.72 -2.40
CA SER A 94 10.21 -13.40 -2.36
C SER A 94 10.23 -14.73 -3.11
N ASP A 95 9.14 -15.48 -3.03
CA ASP A 95 8.98 -16.84 -3.56
C ASP A 95 7.77 -16.98 -4.48
N GLN A 96 7.09 -15.86 -4.78
CA GLN A 96 5.86 -15.80 -5.56
C GLN A 96 4.73 -16.71 -4.99
N GLN A 97 4.73 -16.95 -3.68
CA GLN A 97 3.71 -17.79 -3.06
C GLN A 97 2.42 -16.99 -2.82
N LEU A 98 1.29 -17.50 -3.32
CA LEU A 98 -0.03 -17.06 -2.89
C LEU A 98 -0.27 -17.48 -1.43
N ILE A 99 -0.43 -16.51 -0.53
CA ILE A 99 -0.55 -16.75 0.90
C ILE A 99 -1.98 -16.57 1.42
N ALA A 100 -2.85 -15.88 0.68
CA ALA A 100 -4.27 -15.77 1.00
C ALA A 100 -5.08 -15.33 -0.22
N ASN A 101 -6.36 -15.70 -0.22
CA ASN A 101 -7.41 -15.09 -1.04
C ASN A 101 -8.58 -14.70 -0.13
N PHE A 102 -9.10 -13.50 -0.32
CA PHE A 102 -10.20 -12.96 0.47
C PHE A 102 -11.36 -12.63 -0.46
N ALA A 103 -12.36 -13.51 -0.45
CA ALA A 103 -13.69 -13.22 -0.98
C ALA A 103 -14.60 -13.02 0.23
N PRO A 104 -15.16 -11.82 0.46
CA PRO A 104 -16.14 -11.68 1.52
C PRO A 104 -17.35 -12.57 1.20
N GLN A 105 -17.71 -13.46 2.12
CA GLN A 105 -18.78 -14.45 1.93
C GLN A 105 -20.12 -13.92 2.47
N GLY A 106 -21.23 -14.41 1.91
CA GLY A 106 -22.57 -14.13 2.41
C GLY A 106 -23.11 -12.73 2.09
N MET A 107 -22.50 -12.04 1.12
CA MET A 107 -22.90 -10.70 0.67
C MET A 107 -22.74 -10.61 -0.85
N THR A 108 -23.69 -9.94 -1.52
CA THR A 108 -23.59 -9.62 -2.95
C THR A 108 -22.94 -8.26 -3.10
N PHE A 109 -21.78 -8.23 -3.75
CA PHE A 109 -21.05 -7.00 -4.03
C PHE A 109 -21.25 -6.56 -5.47
N THR A 110 -21.40 -5.27 -5.69
CA THR A 110 -21.31 -4.65 -7.01
C THR A 110 -19.87 -4.25 -7.35
N SER A 111 -19.03 -4.06 -6.33
CA SER A 111 -17.61 -3.74 -6.49
C SER A 111 -16.80 -4.13 -5.24
N LEU A 112 -15.53 -4.44 -5.44
CA LEU A 112 -14.52 -4.65 -4.41
C LEU A 112 -13.23 -4.01 -4.92
N GLY A 113 -12.54 -3.26 -4.07
CA GLY A 113 -11.32 -2.58 -4.44
C GLY A 113 -10.36 -2.41 -3.27
N ILE A 114 -9.10 -2.15 -3.60
CA ILE A 114 -8.06 -1.78 -2.65
C ILE A 114 -7.44 -0.46 -3.07
N ALA A 115 -7.12 0.40 -2.10
CA ALA A 115 -6.43 1.66 -2.38
C ALA A 115 -4.90 1.41 -2.46
N PRO A 116 -4.26 1.54 -3.64
CA PRO A 116 -2.85 1.15 -3.83
C PRO A 116 -1.86 1.73 -2.81
N ARG A 117 -2.14 2.94 -2.31
CA ARG A 117 -1.26 3.70 -1.42
C ARG A 117 -1.57 3.58 0.07
N ALA A 118 -2.73 3.02 0.44
CA ALA A 118 -3.21 3.06 1.83
C ALA A 118 -3.84 1.75 2.31
N ALA A 119 -3.89 0.73 1.47
CA ALA A 119 -4.50 -0.54 1.81
C ALA A 119 -3.77 -1.23 2.96
N PHE A 120 -2.44 -1.23 2.99
CA PHE A 120 -1.69 -1.85 4.08
C PHE A 120 -1.53 -0.92 5.28
N SER A 121 -1.55 -1.50 6.48
CA SER A 121 -1.10 -0.80 7.69
C SER A 121 0.40 -0.52 7.63
N PRO A 122 0.90 0.51 8.37
CA PRO A 122 2.33 0.81 8.43
C PRO A 122 3.21 -0.37 8.90
N ASP A 123 2.69 -1.24 9.76
CA ASP A 123 3.37 -2.46 10.25
C ASP A 123 3.29 -3.64 9.26
N SER A 124 2.66 -3.44 8.09
CA SER A 124 2.39 -4.46 7.07
C SER A 124 1.49 -5.62 7.52
N GLN A 125 0.94 -5.61 8.74
CA GLN A 125 0.19 -6.75 9.31
C GLN A 125 -1.29 -6.78 8.95
N ARG A 126 -1.83 -5.70 8.39
CA ARG A 126 -3.24 -5.55 8.09
C ARG A 126 -3.45 -5.00 6.69
N LEU A 127 -4.55 -5.42 6.09
CA LEU A 127 -5.01 -4.96 4.79
C LEU A 127 -6.43 -4.42 4.93
N ALA A 128 -6.66 -3.22 4.43
CA ALA A 128 -7.96 -2.58 4.28
C ALA A 128 -8.45 -2.75 2.85
N LEU A 129 -9.75 -2.99 2.71
CA LEU A 129 -10.44 -3.17 1.44
C LEU A 129 -11.78 -2.45 1.48
N GLY A 130 -12.15 -1.85 0.36
CA GLY A 130 -13.45 -1.22 0.15
C GLY A 130 -14.35 -2.14 -0.65
N TYR A 131 -15.64 -2.14 -0.35
CA TYR A 131 -16.63 -2.88 -1.12
C TYR A 131 -17.92 -2.06 -1.28
N MET A 132 -18.62 -2.27 -2.38
CA MET A 132 -19.98 -1.77 -2.59
C MET A 132 -20.98 -2.91 -2.57
N THR A 133 -22.08 -2.71 -1.87
CA THR A 133 -23.30 -3.49 -2.05
C THR A 133 -24.37 -2.62 -2.72
N GLY A 134 -25.54 -3.20 -3.02
CA GLY A 134 -26.69 -2.42 -3.48
C GLY A 134 -27.10 -1.30 -2.51
N ASP A 135 -26.69 -1.38 -1.25
CA ASP A 135 -27.04 -0.45 -0.18
C ASP A 135 -25.96 0.62 0.09
N GLY A 136 -24.82 0.60 -0.62
CA GLY A 136 -23.76 1.62 -0.52
C GLY A 136 -22.36 1.07 -0.24
N TRP A 137 -21.44 1.95 0.18
CA TRP A 137 -20.03 1.64 0.42
C TRP A 137 -19.75 1.16 1.85
N GLY A 138 -18.92 0.12 1.98
CA GLY A 138 -18.37 -0.37 3.25
C GLY A 138 -16.85 -0.54 3.20
N VAL A 139 -16.21 -0.55 4.38
CA VAL A 139 -14.77 -0.81 4.54
C VAL A 139 -14.58 -2.01 5.48
N GLY A 140 -13.76 -2.96 5.05
CA GLY A 140 -13.35 -4.13 5.83
C GLY A 140 -11.84 -4.14 6.08
N GLY A 141 -11.39 -4.81 7.15
CA GLY A 141 -9.97 -4.97 7.46
C GLY A 141 -9.64 -6.41 7.86
N HIS A 142 -8.44 -6.89 7.51
CA HIS A 142 -8.00 -8.27 7.78
C HIS A 142 -6.65 -8.30 8.55
N ARG A 143 -6.43 -9.29 9.44
CA ARG A 143 -5.15 -9.50 10.18
C ARG A 143 -4.42 -10.76 9.71
N ARG A 144 -3.09 -10.71 9.57
CA ARG A 144 -2.23 -11.82 9.14
C ARG A 144 -2.27 -13.13 9.98
N HIS A 145 -2.80 -13.14 11.22
CA HIS A 145 -2.67 -14.29 12.15
C HIS A 145 -3.97 -14.92 12.72
N ARG A 146 -5.18 -14.47 12.36
CA ARG A 146 -6.43 -15.16 12.76
C ARG A 146 -7.46 -15.15 11.64
N LEU A 147 -7.54 -16.28 10.96
CA LEU A 147 -8.64 -16.66 10.08
C LEU A 147 -9.91 -16.87 10.92
N ARG A 148 -10.89 -15.96 10.86
CA ARG A 148 -12.34 -16.28 10.88
C ARG A 148 -13.33 -15.11 10.92
N ASP A 149 -12.95 -13.89 11.30
CA ASP A 149 -13.98 -12.85 11.53
C ASP A 149 -13.78 -11.60 10.66
N CYS A 150 -14.48 -11.55 9.53
CA CYS A 150 -14.89 -10.28 8.94
C CYS A 150 -16.23 -9.89 9.58
N ARG A 151 -16.20 -9.03 10.60
CA ARG A 151 -17.42 -8.39 11.08
C ARG A 151 -17.61 -7.05 10.36
N PRO A 152 -18.74 -6.86 9.64
CA PRO A 152 -19.07 -5.55 9.07
C PRO A 152 -19.26 -4.54 10.21
N HIS A 153 -18.55 -3.42 10.14
CA HIS A 153 -18.85 -2.27 10.99
C HIS A 153 -19.89 -1.39 10.29
N HIS A 154 -21.16 -1.50 10.71
CA HIS A 154 -22.28 -0.65 10.25
C HIS A 154 -22.24 0.79 10.79
N ARG A 155 -21.06 1.44 10.83
CA ARG A 155 -20.98 2.88 11.11
C ARG A 155 -20.03 3.55 10.13
N PRO A 156 -20.43 4.64 9.46
CA PRO A 156 -19.53 5.41 8.64
C PRO A 156 -18.55 6.14 9.57
N ARG A 157 -17.41 5.49 9.83
CA ARG A 157 -16.20 6.18 10.29
C ARG A 157 -15.17 5.98 9.19
N SER A 158 -14.83 7.07 8.51
CA SER A 158 -13.62 7.17 7.70
C SER A 158 -12.42 6.92 8.59
N SER A 159 -11.96 5.67 8.66
CA SER A 159 -10.70 5.33 9.31
C SER A 159 -9.63 5.19 8.25
N ALA A 160 -9.12 6.32 7.77
CA ALA A 160 -7.72 6.36 7.37
C ALA A 160 -6.87 6.07 8.62
N TRP A 161 -5.79 5.31 8.47
CA TRP A 161 -4.88 4.97 9.57
C TRP A 161 -4.53 6.22 10.39
N PRO A 162 -4.66 6.22 11.73
CA PRO A 162 -4.21 7.35 12.55
C PRO A 162 -2.68 7.42 12.46
N GLY A 163 -2.17 8.36 11.66
CA GLY A 163 -0.73 8.56 11.47
C GLY A 163 -0.30 9.24 10.16
N SER A 164 -1.18 9.45 9.19
CA SER A 164 -0.86 10.08 7.89
C SER A 164 -1.01 11.61 7.86
N ALA A 165 -1.14 12.27 9.01
CA ALA A 165 -1.18 13.73 9.08
C ALA A 165 0.25 14.30 9.13
N HIS A 166 0.79 14.70 7.98
CA HIS A 166 1.86 15.69 7.96
C HIS A 166 1.32 17.05 8.39
N ALA A 167 2.07 17.68 9.30
CA ALA A 167 1.76 18.94 9.93
C ALA A 167 1.62 20.11 8.95
N GLY A 168 0.56 20.90 9.12
CA GLY A 168 0.32 22.18 8.46
C GLY A 168 -0.77 22.96 9.21
N GLN A 169 -0.31 23.78 10.15
CA GLN A 169 -0.95 24.74 11.08
C GLN A 169 -2.45 25.10 11.00
N PRO A 170 -3.08 25.42 12.15
CA PRO A 170 -4.45 25.92 12.22
C PRO A 170 -4.48 27.44 12.00
N ALA A 171 -5.45 27.93 11.23
CA ALA A 171 -5.79 29.35 11.22
C ALA A 171 -7.31 29.56 11.12
N GLY A 172 -7.85 30.32 12.07
CA GLY A 172 -9.04 31.14 11.85
C GLY A 172 -10.36 30.61 12.38
N ALA A 173 -10.54 30.68 13.70
CA ALA A 173 -11.87 30.84 14.27
C ALA A 173 -12.41 32.24 13.87
N GLY A 174 -13.57 32.27 13.23
CA GLY A 174 -14.36 33.48 13.00
C GLY A 174 -15.83 33.19 13.27
N ARG A 175 -16.27 33.45 14.51
CA ARG A 175 -17.68 33.57 14.87
C ARG A 175 -18.23 34.88 14.27
N SER A 176 -19.40 34.83 13.66
CA SER A 176 -20.38 35.92 13.69
C SER A 176 -21.78 35.32 13.67
N SER A 177 -22.51 35.62 14.73
CA SER A 177 -23.90 35.25 15.04
C SER A 177 -24.91 36.27 14.50
N SER A 178 -26.19 35.87 14.51
CA SER A 178 -27.45 36.65 14.42
C SER A 178 -27.73 37.39 13.11
N GLY A 179 -28.90 37.34 12.48
CA GLY A 179 -30.24 36.90 12.89
C GLY A 179 -31.26 37.99 12.50
N ALA A 180 -32.34 37.63 11.80
CA ALA A 180 -33.69 38.22 11.85
C ALA A 180 -34.47 37.87 10.57
N ALA A 181 -35.48 37.02 10.74
CA ALA A 181 -36.83 37.35 10.27
C ALA A 181 -37.52 38.11 11.41
#